data_AF-A0A7C5N5H9-F1
#
_entry.id   AF-A0A7C5N5H9-F1
#
_cell.length_a   1.000
_cell.length_b   1.000
_cell.length_c   1.000
_cell.angle_alpha   90.00
_cell.angle_beta   90.00
_cell.angle_gamma   90.00
#
_symmetry.space_group_name_H-M   'P 1'
#
loop_
_entity.id
_entity.type
_entity.pdbx_description
1 polymer ?
#
loop_
_entity_poly.entity_id
_entity_poly.type
_entity_poly.pdbx_seq_one_letter_code
_entity_poly.pdbx_strand_id
1 'polypeptide(L)' 'MKDHCLVLTTCPEDGTAERIAEALVDRRLAACVNIVKDLVSVYRWQGRRESATECLLL' A
#
# COMPACT_ATOMS: atom_id res chain seq x y z
N MET A 1 22.59 -4.97 -15.86
CA MET A 1 21.13 -5.00 -15.68
C MET A 1 20.81 -4.13 -14.48
N LYS A 2 19.78 -3.27 -14.55
CA LYS A 2 19.24 -2.68 -13.32
C LYS A 2 18.24 -3.68 -12.78
N ASP A 3 18.49 -4.18 -11.58
CA ASP A 3 17.53 -5.04 -10.90
C ASP A 3 16.31 -4.19 -10.53
N HIS A 4 15.12 -4.69 -10.86
CA HIS A 4 13.86 -4.09 -10.48
C HIS A 4 13.26 -4.91 -9.34
N CYS A 5 12.55 -4.24 -8.43
CA CYS A 5 11.76 -4.90 -7.40
C CYS A 5 10.32 -4.40 -7.44
N LEU A 6 9.39 -5.28 -7.13
CA LEU A 6 7.99 -4.95 -6.86
C LEU A 6 7.82 -4.94 -5.35
N VAL A 7 7.29 -3.85 -4.80
CA VAL A 7 7.03 -3.71 -3.37
C VAL A 7 5.53 -3.73 -3.16
N LEU A 8 5.04 -4.64 -2.33
CA LEU A 8 3.64 -4.73 -1.96
C LEU A 8 3.48 -4.19 -0.54
N THR A 9 2.61 -3.20 -0.37
CA THR A 9 2.28 -2.66 0.96
C THR A 9 0.81 -2.27 1.01
N THR A 10 0.20 -2.41 2.18
CA THR A 10 -1.15 -1.89 2.43
C THR A 10 -1.11 -0.65 3.32
N CYS A 11 -2.11 0.21 3.20
CA CYS A 11 -2.30 1.36 4.08
C CYS A 11 -3.79 1.69 4.26
N PRO A 12 -4.18 2.46 5.29
CA PRO A 12 -5.56 2.89 5.49
C PRO A 12 -6.11 3.73 4.32
N GLU A 13 -7.44 3.70 4.16
CA GLU A 13 -8.18 4.44 3.13
C GLU A 13 -8.60 5.85 3.60
N ASP A 14 -7.63 6.67 3.99
CA ASP A 14 -7.83 8.04 4.51
C ASP A 14 -7.04 9.10 3.72
N GLY A 15 -6.74 8.82 2.45
CA GLY A 15 -5.84 9.61 1.62
C GLY A 15 -4.35 9.32 1.86
N THR A 16 -4.02 8.39 2.76
CA THR A 16 -2.63 7.95 2.98
C THR A 16 -2.03 7.30 1.73
N ALA A 17 -2.82 6.56 0.95
CA ALA A 17 -2.33 5.90 -0.26
C ALA A 17 -1.79 6.90 -1.30
N GLU A 18 -2.58 7.94 -1.60
CA GLU A 18 -2.21 9.00 -2.53
C GLU A 18 -0.97 9.75 -2.04
N ARG A 19 -0.92 10.13 -0.75
CA ARG A 19 0.24 10.81 -0.15
C ARG A 19 1.52 9.99 -0.22
N ILE A 20 1.44 8.68 0.00
CA ILE A 20 2.61 7.78 -0.12
C ILE A 20 3.04 7.69 -1.59
N ALA A 21 2.10 7.47 -2.51
CA ALA A 21 2.39 7.34 -3.94
C ALA A 21 3.06 8.60 -4.51
N GLU A 22 2.49 9.78 -4.25
CA GLU A 22 3.04 11.08 -4.65
C GLU A 22 4.45 11.27 -4.09
N ALA A 23 4.64 11.07 -2.78
CA ALA A 23 5.93 11.25 -2.15
C ALA A 23 7.01 10.29 -2.69
N LEU A 24 6.67 9.04 -3.00
CA LEU A 24 7.62 8.06 -3.56
C LEU A 24 8.05 8.44 -4.98
N VAL A 25 7.11 8.89 -5.81
CA VAL A 25 7.39 9.29 -7.20
C VAL A 25 8.14 10.62 -7.25
N ASP A 26 7.70 11.64 -6.51
CA ASP A 26 8.33 12.97 -6.47
C ASP A 26 9.77 12.91 -5.99
N ARG A 27 10.05 12.03 -5.02
CA ARG A 27 11.40 11.79 -4.48
C ARG A 27 12.22 10.80 -5.30
N ARG A 28 11.67 10.30 -6.42
CA ARG A 28 12.31 9.32 -7.33
C ARG A 28 12.74 8.03 -6.63
N LEU A 29 11.98 7.62 -5.61
CA LEU A 29 12.20 6.36 -4.88
C LEU A 29 11.45 5.19 -5.55
N ALA A 30 10.34 5.48 -6.23
CA ALA A 30 9.63 4.56 -7.09
C ALA A 30 9.45 5.18 -8.48
N ALA A 31 9.40 4.34 -9.52
CA ALA A 31 9.12 4.80 -10.88
C ALA A 31 7.62 5.09 -11.08
N CYS A 32 6.75 4.28 -10.46
CA CYS A 32 5.31 4.46 -10.39
C CYS A 32 4.77 3.73 -9.15
N VAL A 33 3.51 4.00 -8.80
CA VAL A 33 2.75 3.27 -7.78
C VAL A 33 1.32 3.13 -8.28
N ASN A 34 0.78 1.92 -8.28
CA ASN A 34 -0.64 1.65 -8.51
C ASN A 34 -1.36 1.60 -7.17
N ILE A 35 -2.57 2.17 -7.10
CA ILE A 35 -3.42 2.16 -5.91
C ILE A 35 -4.67 1.32 -6.20
N VAL A 36 -4.85 0.22 -5.48
CA VAL A 36 -6.05 -0.61 -5.52
C VAL A 36 -6.85 -0.36 -4.24
N LYS A 37 -8.04 0.21 -4.38
CA LYS A 37 -8.94 0.57 -3.27
C LYS A 37 -9.86 -0.60 -2.87
N ASP A 38 -10.56 -0.43 -1.75
CA ASP A 38 -11.55 -1.38 -1.23
C ASP A 38 -11.03 -2.81 -0.98
N LEU A 39 -9.73 -2.96 -0.68
CA LEU A 39 -9.17 -4.25 -0.29
C LEU A 39 -9.59 -4.58 1.15
N VAL A 40 -10.06 -5.81 1.39
CA VAL A 40 -10.33 -6.29 2.75
C VAL A 40 -9.14 -7.12 3.26
N SER A 41 -8.38 -6.55 4.18
CA SER A 41 -7.34 -7.26 4.93
C SER A 41 -7.97 -8.06 6.07
N VAL A 42 -7.69 -9.36 6.17
CA VAL A 42 -8.17 -10.24 7.24
C VAL A 42 -6.97 -10.81 8.00
N TYR A 43 -6.91 -10.57 9.30
CA TYR A 43 -5.75 -10.94 10.12
C TYR A 43 -6.15 -11.31 11.56
N ARG A 44 -5.18 -11.70 12.39
CA ARG A 44 -5.40 -11.99 13.82
C ARG A 44 -4.69 -10.96 14.67
N TRP A 45 -5.41 -10.36 15.62
CA TRP A 45 -4.88 -9.39 16.57
C TRP A 45 -5.49 -9.63 17.96
N GLN A 46 -4.67 -9.59 19.01
CA GLN A 46 -5.07 -9.92 20.39
C GLN A 46 -5.90 -11.23 20.49
N GLY A 47 -5.53 -12.24 19.71
CA GLY A 47 -6.20 -13.55 19.69
C GLY A 47 -7.51 -13.62 18.90
N ARG A 48 -8.04 -12.49 18.42
CA ARG A 48 -9.30 -12.39 17.66
C ARG A 48 -9.03 -12.20 16.17
N ARG A 49 -9.96 -12.69 15.34
CA ARG A 49 -9.95 -12.43 13.90
C ARG A 49 -10.50 -11.03 13.66
N GLU A 50 -9.70 -10.20 13.02
CA GLU A 50 -10.03 -8.83 12.65
C GLU A 50 -10.09 -8.70 11.12
N SER A 51 -10.75 -7.65 10.66
CA SER A 51 -10.74 -7.23 9.26
C SER A 51 -10.69 -5.72 9.15
N ALA A 52 -9.97 -5.21 8.15
CA ALA A 52 -9.89 -3.78 7.85
C ALA A 52 -10.00 -3.54 6.35
N THR A 53 -10.65 -2.45 5.96
CA THR A 53 -10.59 -1.92 4.59
C THR A 53 -9.30 -1.14 4.42
N GLU A 54 -8.53 -1.46 3.38
CA GLU A 54 -7.23 -0.89 3.09
C GLU A 54 -7.07 -0.63 1.59
N CYS A 55 -6.06 0.16 1.24
CA CYS A 55 -5.55 0.28 -0.12
C CYS A 55 -4.30 -0.59 -0.27
N LEU A 56 -4.18 -1.32 -1.39
CA LEU A 56 -2.93 -1.98 -1.80
C LEU A 56 -2.14 -1.07 -2.73
N LEU A 57 -0.85 -0.91 -2.44
CA LEU A 57 0.12 -0.19 -3.25
C LEU A 57 1.11 -1.20 -3.87
N LEU A 58 1.37 -1.05 -5.18
CA LEU A 58 2.32 -1.87 -5.94
C LEU A 58 3.06 -1.09 -7.04
#